data_AF-A0A2E6MRL5-F1
#
_entry.id   AF-A0A2E6MRL5-F1
#
_cell.length_a   1.000
_cell.length_b   1.000
_cell.length_c   1.000
_cell.angle_alpha   90.00
_cell.angle_beta   90.00
_cell.angle_gamma   90.00
#
_symmetry.space_group_name_H-M   'P 1'
#
loop_
_entity.id
_entity.type
_entity.pdbx_description
1 polymer ?
#
loop_
_entity_poly.entity_id
_entity_poly.type
_entity_poly.pdbx_seq_one_letter_code
_entity_poly.pdbx_strand_id
1 'polypeptide(L)' 'MKILAILITGLMLASCSGHIVPPSVKLGKKCTQAEDGQIVYSYIWLHKKGEELTANAKTCELIK' A
#
# COMPACT_ATOMS: atom_id res chain seq x y z
N MET A 1 39.26 -14.59 9.08
CA MET A 1 38.51 -13.48 9.71
C MET A 1 37.98 -12.44 8.71
N LYS A 2 38.81 -11.90 7.78
CA LYS A 2 38.35 -10.86 6.82
C LYS A 2 37.18 -11.29 5.93
N ILE A 3 37.22 -12.51 5.38
CA ILE A 3 36.15 -13.05 4.52
C ILE A 3 34.84 -13.24 5.32
N LEU A 4 34.93 -13.71 6.56
CA LEU A 4 33.76 -13.90 7.42
C LEU A 4 33.08 -12.56 7.73
N ALA A 5 33.87 -11.51 8.01
CA ALA A 5 33.35 -10.17 8.23
C ALA A 5 32.64 -9.60 6.98
N ILE A 6 33.20 -9.83 5.79
CA ILE A 6 32.59 -9.40 4.52
C ILE A 6 31.25 -10.11 4.29
N LEU A 7 31.16 -11.41 4.60
CA LEU A 7 29.95 -12.21 4.41
C LEU A 7 28.82 -11.76 5.35
N ILE A 8 29.15 -11.47 6.61
CA ILE A 8 28.18 -10.97 7.61
C ILE A 8 27.66 -9.58 7.22
N THR A 9 28.56 -8.68 6.81
CA THR A 9 28.16 -7.33 6.35
C THR A 9 27.28 -7.40 5.10
N GLY A 10 27.57 -8.31 4.16
CA GLY A 10 26.73 -8.52 2.98
C GLY A 10 25.31 -9.02 3.33
N LEU A 11 25.20 -9.92 4.30
CA LEU A 11 23.90 -10.43 4.75
C LEU A 11 23.05 -9.37 5.46
N MET A 12 23.69 -8.51 6.26
CA MET A 12 23.05 -7.37 6.94
C MET A 12 22.51 -6.32 5.95
N LEU A 13 23.16 -6.13 4.80
CA LEU A 13 22.70 -5.19 3.77
C LEU A 13 21.50 -5.73 2.97
N ALA A 14 21.39 -7.05 2.81
CA ALA A 14 20.29 -7.68 2.07
C ALA A 14 18.96 -7.74 2.85
N SER A 15 18.98 -7.66 4.18
CA SER A 15 17.78 -7.79 5.01
C SER A 15 16.87 -6.54 5.00
N CYS A 16 17.39 -5.37 4.64
CA CYS A 16 16.60 -4.13 4.63
C CYS A 16 15.52 -4.07 3.54
N SER A 17 15.60 -4.90 2.49
CA SER A 17 14.65 -4.86 1.36
C SER A 17 13.57 -5.95 1.40
N GLY A 18 13.72 -6.97 2.26
CA GLY A 18 12.84 -8.15 2.28
C GLY A 18 11.46 -7.92 2.92
N HIS A 19 11.30 -6.85 3.70
CA HIS A 19 10.07 -6.55 4.44
C HIS A 19 9.11 -5.61 3.68
N ILE A 20 9.51 -5.10 2.52
CA ILE A 20 8.68 -4.21 1.70
C ILE A 20 7.77 -5.09 0.84
N VAL A 21 6.57 -5.38 1.35
CA VAL A 21 5.53 -6.01 0.53
C VAL A 21 5.08 -4.96 -0.50
N PRO A 22 5.12 -5.25 -1.81
CA PRO A 22 4.69 -4.29 -2.81
C PRO A 22 3.21 -3.94 -2.57
N PRO A 23 2.84 -2.65 -2.64
CA PRO A 23 1.45 -2.26 -2.49
C PRO A 23 0.63 -2.91 -3.61
N SER A 24 -0.57 -3.34 -3.27
CA SER A 24 -1.56 -3.74 -4.26
C SER A 24 -2.12 -2.49 -4.92
N VAL A 25 -2.16 -2.49 -6.25
CA VAL A 25 -2.67 -1.38 -7.04
C VAL A 25 -4.00 -1.78 -7.63
N LYS A 26 -5.03 -0.97 -7.39
CA LYS A 26 -6.32 -1.08 -8.07
C LYS A 26 -6.60 0.18 -8.85
N LEU A 27 -7.01 -0.02 -10.11
CA LEU A 27 -7.36 1.05 -11.03
C LEU A 27 -8.89 1.19 -11.11
N GLY A 28 -9.35 2.42 -11.33
CA GLY A 28 -10.77 2.76 -11.48
C GLY A 28 -11.25 3.75 -10.41
N LYS A 29 -12.28 4.54 -10.74
CA LYS A 29 -12.87 5.49 -9.78
C LYS A 29 -13.42 4.72 -8.58
N LYS A 30 -12.86 4.99 -7.42
CA LYS A 30 -13.29 4.44 -6.14
C LYS A 30 -13.47 5.60 -5.18
N CYS A 31 -14.52 5.53 -4.38
CA CYS A 31 -14.87 6.55 -3.40
C CYS A 31 -15.12 5.91 -2.05
N THR A 32 -14.72 6.60 -0.99
CA THR A 32 -15.02 6.22 0.39
C THR A 32 -15.40 7.47 1.18
N GLN A 33 -16.20 7.28 2.23
CA GLN A 33 -16.46 8.33 3.19
C GLN A 33 -15.34 8.29 4.25
N ALA A 34 -14.70 9.43 4.48
CA ALA A 34 -13.77 9.63 5.58
C ALA A 34 -14.54 9.80 6.90
N GLU A 35 -13.86 9.66 8.03
CA GLU A 35 -14.47 9.71 9.36
C GLU A 35 -15.14 11.07 9.66
N ASP A 36 -14.66 12.13 9.02
CA ASP A 36 -15.21 13.49 9.09
C ASP A 36 -16.42 13.72 8.17
N GLY A 37 -16.88 12.66 7.50
CA GLY A 37 -18.02 12.68 6.58
C GLY A 37 -17.69 13.12 5.16
N GLN A 38 -16.44 13.53 4.86
CA GLN A 38 -16.04 13.94 3.52
C GLN A 38 -15.96 12.73 2.57
N ILE A 39 -16.36 12.91 1.31
CA ILE A 39 -16.20 11.87 0.28
C ILE A 39 -14.86 12.06 -0.42
N VAL A 40 -13.95 11.10 -0.21
CA VAL A 40 -12.66 11.07 -0.90
C VAL A 40 -12.73 10.08 -2.06
N TYR A 41 -12.15 10.45 -3.20
CA TYR A 41 -12.08 9.59 -4.36
C TYR A 41 -10.68 9.58 -4.99
N SER A 42 -10.34 8.47 -5.61
CA SER A 42 -9.12 8.36 -6.43
C SER A 42 -9.36 7.34 -7.55
N TYR A 43 -8.59 7.46 -8.63
CA TYR A 43 -8.57 6.50 -9.73
C TYR A 43 -7.47 5.43 -9.56
N ILE A 44 -6.52 5.69 -8.66
CA ILE A 44 -5.40 4.80 -8.34
C ILE A 44 -5.42 4.57 -6.83
N TRP A 45 -5.60 3.31 -6.44
CA TRP A 45 -5.69 2.90 -5.04
C TRP A 45 -4.52 2.00 -4.71
N LEU A 46 -3.63 2.52 -3.86
CA LEU A 46 -2.53 1.77 -3.28
C LEU A 46 -2.98 1.28 -1.91
N HIS A 47 -2.97 -0.05 -1.72
CA HIS A 47 -3.36 -0.64 -0.45
C HIS A 47 -2.46 -1.82 -0.09
N LYS A 48 -2.44 -2.18 1.19
CA LYS A 48 -1.73 -3.38 1.63
C LYS A 48 -2.51 -4.61 1.16
N LYS A 49 -1.79 -5.64 0.68
CA LYS A 49 -2.41 -6.88 0.23
C LYS A 49 -3.16 -7.53 1.41
N GLY A 50 -4.46 -7.81 1.23
CA GLY A 50 -5.33 -8.36 2.27
C GLY A 50 -6.10 -7.32 3.09
N GLU A 51 -5.71 -6.04 3.05
CA GLU A 51 -6.45 -4.92 3.64
C GLU A 51 -7.15 -4.17 2.50
N GLU A 52 -8.21 -4.79 2.01
CA GLU A 52 -9.01 -4.22 0.92
C GLU A 52 -9.82 -3.04 1.45
N LEU A 53 -9.58 -1.86 0.88
CA LEU A 53 -10.39 -0.69 1.21
C LEU A 53 -11.82 -0.90 0.68
N THR A 54 -12.82 -0.78 1.55
CA THR A 54 -14.24 -0.93 1.23
C THR A 54 -14.76 0.28 0.45
N ALA A 55 -14.30 0.45 -0.79
CA ALA A 55 -14.80 1.47 -1.69
C ALA A 55 -16.08 0.97 -2.39
N ASN A 56 -17.14 1.76 -2.35
CA ASN A 56 -18.44 1.44 -2.96
C ASN A 56 -18.76 2.45 -4.06
N ALA A 57 -19.18 1.97 -5.23
CA ALA A 57 -19.61 2.82 -6.34
C ALA A 57 -20.78 3.74 -5.92
N LYS A 58 -21.66 3.28 -5.04
CA LYS A 58 -22.76 4.09 -4.49
C LYS A 58 -22.27 5.29 -3.70
N THR A 59 -21.14 5.17 -2.99
CA THR A 59 -20.52 6.30 -2.29
C THR A 59 -20.06 7.39 -3.27
N CYS A 60 -19.71 7.01 -4.51
CA CYS A 60 -19.37 8.00 -5.54
C CYS A 60 -20.58 8.81 -6.02
N GLU A 61 -21.81 8.32 -5.85
CA GLU A 61 -23.04 9.05 -6.22
C GLU A 61 -23.31 10.22 -5.25
N LEU A 62 -22.69 10.20 -4.06
CA LEU A 62 -22.76 11.30 -3.09
C LEU A 62 -21.89 12.50 -3.49
N ILE A 63 -20.97 12.32 -4.45
CA ILE A 63 -20.19 13.40 -5.04
C ILE A 63 -21.12 14.08 -6.06
N LYS A 64 -21.79 15.15 -5.63
CA LYS A 64 -22.58 16.02 -6.51
C LYS A 64 -21.68 16.86 -7.40
#